data_AF-A0A3L7JWB9-F1
#
_entry.id   AF-A0A3L7JWB9-F1
#
_cell.length_a   1.000
_cell.length_b   1.000
_cell.length_c   1.000
_cell.angle_alpha   90.00
_cell.angle_beta   90.00
_cell.angle_gamma   90.00
#
_symmetry.space_group_name_H-M   'P 1'
#
loop_
_entity.id
_entity.type
_entity.pdbx_description
1 polymer ?
#
loop_
_entity_poly.entity_id
_entity_poly.type
_entity_poly.pdbx_seq_one_letter_code
_entity_poly.pdbx_strand_id
1 'polypeptide(L)'
;MINFLLRLFSAGTDQSLDTHKIDQNIERLQQYNWFQALYEDQKYHRQFFVNRKVREYLQSKPRVNKLINNEKARKKFLMLLEEQSR
;
A
#
# COMPACT_ATOMS: atom_id res chain seq x y z
N MET A 1 -11.06 20.66 -16.24
CA MET A 1 -9.68 20.13 -16.15
C MET A 1 -9.64 18.91 -15.23
N ILE A 2 -10.19 17.79 -15.69
CA ILE A 2 -10.20 16.51 -14.96
C ILE A 2 -9.71 15.47 -15.95
N ASN A 3 -8.39 15.34 -16.17
CA ASN A 3 -7.89 14.30 -17.10
C ASN A 3 -6.41 13.90 -16.95
N PHE A 4 -5.81 14.06 -15.77
CA PHE A 4 -4.50 13.47 -15.50
C PHE A 4 -4.59 12.18 -14.66
N LEU A 5 -5.52 12.10 -13.70
CA LEU A 5 -5.64 10.96 -12.79
C LEU A 5 -6.32 9.73 -13.41
N LEU A 6 -7.19 9.91 -14.39
CA LEU A 6 -7.88 8.80 -15.09
C LEU A 6 -6.96 8.09 -16.11
N ARG A 7 -5.91 8.75 -16.61
CA ARG A 7 -4.94 8.12 -17.52
C ARG A 7 -4.05 7.08 -16.85
N LEU A 8 -3.90 7.14 -15.52
CA LEU A 8 -3.18 6.10 -14.76
C LEU A 8 -4.01 4.83 -14.54
N PHE A 9 -5.32 4.86 -14.80
CA PHE A 9 -6.21 3.72 -14.57
C PHE A 9 -6.56 2.94 -15.85
N SER A 10 -6.16 3.42 -17.04
CA SER A 10 -6.58 2.83 -18.32
C SER A 10 -5.42 2.65 -19.32
N ALA A 11 -4.27 2.22 -18.82
CA ALA A 11 -3.21 1.68 -19.68
C ALA A 11 -3.06 0.20 -19.34
N GLY A 12 -3.71 -0.64 -20.15
CA GLY A 12 -3.45 -2.07 -20.21
C GLY A 12 -1.97 -2.32 -20.49
N THR A 13 -1.24 -2.59 -19.42
CA THR A 13 0.00 -3.35 -19.45
C THR A 13 -0.23 -4.42 -18.40
N ASP A 14 0.19 -5.65 -18.68
CA ASP A 14 0.23 -6.70 -17.67
C ASP A 14 1.31 -6.32 -16.65
N GLN A 15 0.96 -5.38 -15.76
CA GLN A 15 1.86 -4.84 -14.77
C GLN A 15 1.81 -5.77 -13.57
N SER A 16 2.42 -6.94 -13.78
CA SER A 16 2.71 -7.88 -12.71
C SER A 16 3.34 -7.12 -11.56
N LEU A 17 2.88 -7.42 -10.35
CA LEU A 17 3.46 -6.86 -9.14
C LEU A 17 4.90 -7.36 -9.00
N ASP A 18 5.81 -6.44 -8.72
CA ASP A 18 7.18 -6.73 -8.30
C ASP A 18 7.14 -7.10 -6.82
N THR A 19 6.96 -8.39 -6.55
CA THR A 19 6.78 -8.93 -5.20
C THR A 19 7.99 -8.63 -4.31
N HIS A 20 9.20 -8.80 -4.84
CA HIS A 20 10.43 -8.50 -4.10
C HIS A 20 10.50 -7.04 -3.66
N LYS A 21 10.15 -6.09 -4.53
CA LYS A 21 10.11 -4.66 -4.17
C LYS A 21 9.03 -4.34 -3.14
N ILE A 22 7.89 -5.04 -3.20
CA ILE A 22 6.81 -4.89 -2.21
C ILE A 22 7.30 -5.38 -0.85
N ASP A 23 7.90 -6.57 -0.81
CA ASP A 23 8.36 -7.19 0.44
C ASP A 23 9.46 -6.34 1.11
N GLN A 24 10.43 -5.83 0.34
CA GLN A 24 11.42 -4.86 0.84
C GLN A 24 10.79 -3.58 1.43
N ASN A 25 9.73 -3.08 0.81
CA ASN A 25 9.04 -1.90 1.31
C ASN A 25 8.22 -2.21 2.58
N ILE A 26 7.64 -3.40 2.68
CA ILE A 26 6.95 -3.89 3.88
C ILE A 26 7.94 -4.02 5.02
N GLU A 27 9.07 -4.69 4.83
CA GLU A 27 10.15 -4.84 5.82
C GLU A 27 10.62 -3.47 6.34
N ARG A 28 10.77 -2.50 5.44
CA ARG A 28 11.12 -1.13 5.81
C ARG A 28 10.04 -0.44 6.65
N LEU A 29 8.76 -0.67 6.35
CA LEU A 29 7.66 -0.11 7.13
C LEU A 29 7.50 -0.80 8.49
N GLN A 30 7.79 -2.10 8.60
CA GLN A 30 7.76 -2.85 9.85
C GLN A 30 8.74 -2.33 10.91
N GLN A 31 9.77 -1.57 10.52
CA GLN A 31 10.66 -0.87 11.46
C GLN A 31 9.95 0.22 12.29
N TYR A 32 8.70 0.56 11.95
CA TYR A 32 7.91 1.57 12.64
C TYR A 32 6.72 0.93 13.37
N ASN A 33 6.65 1.14 14.68
CA ASN A 33 5.63 0.54 15.57
C ASN A 33 4.18 0.66 15.05
N TRP A 34 3.82 1.81 14.45
CA TRP A 34 2.47 2.02 13.92
C TRP A 34 2.11 1.08 12.77
N PHE A 35 3.09 0.71 11.94
CA PHE A 35 2.86 -0.20 10.82
C PHE A 35 3.00 -1.65 11.29
N GLN A 36 3.93 -1.94 12.19
CA GLN A 36 4.05 -3.27 12.78
C GLN A 36 2.74 -3.70 13.45
N ALA A 37 2.09 -2.81 14.20
CA ALA A 37 0.78 -3.07 14.79
C ALA A 37 -0.30 -3.39 13.73
N LEU A 38 -0.29 -2.70 12.59
CA LEU A 38 -1.20 -3.01 11.47
C LEU A 38 -0.85 -4.34 10.78
N TYR A 39 0.43 -4.66 10.69
CA TYR A 39 0.92 -5.88 10.04
C TYR A 39 0.58 -7.14 10.84
N GLU A 40 0.64 -7.05 12.17
CA GLU A 40 0.34 -8.16 13.09
C GLU A 40 -1.17 -8.30 13.37
N ASP A 41 -1.97 -7.27 13.10
CA ASP A 41 -3.43 -7.31 13.23
C ASP A 41 -4.03 -8.31 12.22
N GLN A 42 -4.66 -9.37 12.74
CA GLN A 42 -5.30 -10.43 11.95
C GLN A 42 -6.32 -9.88 10.93
N LYS A 43 -6.94 -8.73 11.23
CA LYS A 43 -7.89 -8.05 10.33
C LYS A 43 -7.22 -7.63 9.02
N TYR A 44 -5.98 -7.14 9.07
CA TYR A 44 -5.28 -6.60 7.91
C TYR A 44 -4.18 -7.51 7.37
N HIS A 45 -3.63 -8.39 8.21
CA HIS A 45 -2.43 -9.18 7.91
C HIS A 45 -2.49 -9.84 6.53
N ARG A 46 -3.61 -10.52 6.22
CA ARG A 46 -3.79 -11.22 4.95
C ARG A 46 -3.67 -10.31 3.73
N GLN A 47 -4.06 -9.04 3.84
CA GLN A 47 -4.09 -8.10 2.72
C GLN A 47 -2.71 -7.77 2.18
N PHE A 48 -1.68 -7.77 3.03
CA PHE A 48 -0.30 -7.54 2.62
C PHE A 48 0.21 -8.63 1.66
N PHE A 49 -0.42 -9.81 1.65
CA PHE A 49 -0.04 -10.94 0.81
C PHE A 49 -0.95 -11.15 -0.40
N VAL A 50 -2.26 -10.96 -0.25
CA VAL A 50 -3.21 -11.36 -1.31
C VAL A 50 -3.95 -10.20 -1.97
N ASN A 51 -4.04 -9.03 -1.31
CA ASN A 51 -4.84 -7.94 -1.86
C ASN A 51 -4.01 -7.11 -2.87
N ARG A 52 -4.36 -7.23 -4.16
CA ARG A 52 -3.65 -6.55 -5.25
C ARG A 52 -3.54 -5.03 -5.05
N LYS A 53 -4.60 -4.36 -4.59
CA LYS A 53 -4.61 -2.90 -4.40
C LYS A 53 -3.65 -2.46 -3.30
N VAL A 54 -3.65 -3.17 -2.17
CA VAL A 54 -2.73 -2.91 -1.05
C VAL A 54 -1.28 -3.13 -1.50
N ARG A 55 -1.03 -4.25 -2.19
CA ARG A 55 0.31 -4.59 -2.68
C ARG A 55 0.82 -3.61 -3.73
N GLU A 56 -0.03 -3.20 -4.67
CA GLU A 56 0.32 -2.17 -5.66
C GLU A 56 0.62 -0.81 -5.00
N TYR A 57 -0.12 -0.45 -3.94
CA TYR A 57 0.19 0.74 -3.16
C TYR A 57 1.61 0.68 -2.59
N LEU A 58 1.96 -0.46 -1.98
CA LEU A 58 3.23 -0.71 -1.30
C LEU A 58 4.41 -0.91 -2.27
N GLN A 59 4.18 -1.22 -3.54
CA GLN A 59 5.22 -1.27 -4.56
C GLN A 59 5.91 0.09 -4.79
N SER A 60 5.21 1.21 -4.52
CA SER A 60 5.69 2.55 -4.84
C SER A 60 6.52 3.15 -3.69
N LYS A 61 7.85 3.24 -3.89
CA LYS A 61 8.79 3.90 -2.95
C LYS A 61 8.36 5.33 -2.52
N PRO A 62 7.87 6.21 -3.41
CA PRO A 62 7.38 7.53 -2.99
C PRO A 62 6.19 7.47 -2.03
N ARG A 63 5.27 6.51 -2.24
CA ARG A 63 4.12 6.28 -1.34
C ARG A 63 4.59 5.78 0.02
N VAL A 64 5.51 4.82 0.04
CA VAL A 64 6.13 4.28 1.28
C VAL A 64 6.84 5.38 2.06
N ASN A 65 7.68 6.19 1.40
CA ASN A 65 8.32 7.35 2.04
C ASN A 65 7.29 8.34 2.61
N LYS A 66 6.14 8.49 1.95
CA LYS A 66 5.06 9.35 2.44
C LYS A 66 4.36 8.74 3.66
N LEU A 67 4.18 7.41 3.73
CA LEU A 67 3.66 6.73 4.92
C LEU A 67 4.57 6.94 6.12
N ILE A 68 5.90 6.90 5.91
CA ILE A 68 6.88 7.14 6.98
C ILE A 68 6.76 8.56 7.52
N ASN A 69 6.62 9.57 6.66
CA ASN A 69 6.77 10.98 7.06
C ASN A 69 5.44 11.75 7.24
N ASN A 70 4.28 11.16 6.95
CA ASN A 70 3.02 11.91 6.91
C ASN A 70 1.83 11.14 7.54
N GLU A 71 1.32 11.66 8.65
CA GLU A 71 0.18 11.06 9.36
C GLU A 71 -1.10 10.99 8.52
N LYS A 72 -1.40 12.01 7.70
CA LYS A 72 -2.56 12.01 6.79
C LYS A 72 -2.45 10.92 5.74
N ALA A 73 -1.23 10.59 5.28
CA ALA A 73 -1.01 9.46 4.39
C ALA A 73 -1.24 8.12 5.10
N ARG A 74 -0.80 7.99 6.36
CA ARG A 74 -1.09 6.80 7.19
C ARG A 74 -2.59 6.60 7.38
N LYS A 75 -3.34 7.66 7.72
CA LYS A 75 -4.81 7.62 7.85
C LYS A 75 -5.49 7.16 6.55
N LYS A 76 -5.04 7.67 5.40
CA LYS A 76 -5.55 7.24 4.09
C LYS A 76 -5.22 5.78 3.77
N PHE A 77 -4.04 5.32 4.16
CA PHE A 77 -3.65 3.92 4.00
C PHE A 77 -4.47 3.00 4.89
N LEU A 78 -4.74 3.40 6.14
CA LEU A 78 -5.66 2.68 7.02
C LEU A 78 -7.07 2.59 6.42
N MET A 79 -7.59 3.68 5.84
CA MET A 79 -8.88 3.65 5.14
C MET A 79 -8.88 2.65 3.96
N LEU A 80 -7.77 2.55 3.23
CA LEU A 80 -7.63 1.53 2.18
C LEU A 80 -7.67 0.11 2.77
N LEU A 81 -6.93 -0.16 3.85
CA LEU A 81 -6.95 -1.46 4.51
C LEU A 81 -8.36 -1.82 5.00
N GLU A 82 -9.05 -0.87 5.62
CA GLU A 82 -10.44 -1.02 6.08
C GLU A 82 -11.40 -1.33 4.91
N GLU A 83 -11.30 -0.61 3.80
CA GLU A 83 -12.12 -0.85 2.61
C GLU A 83 -11.90 -2.26 2.04
N GLN A 84 -10.66 -2.75 2.06
CA GLN A 84 -10.31 -4.07 1.55
C GLN A 84 -10.55 -5.21 2.57
N SER A 85 -10.93 -4.89 3.82
CA SER A 85 -11.16 -5.86 4.92
C SER A 85 -12.64 -6.21 5.10
N ARG A 86 -13.52 -5.53 4.37
CA ARG A 86 -14.96 -5.80 4.32
C ARG A 86 -15.26 -6.93 3.36
#